data_AF-A0AAN6RK97-F1
#
_entry.id   AF-A0AAN6RK97-F1
#
_cell.length_a   1.000
_cell.length_b   1.000
_cell.length_c   1.000
_cell.angle_alpha   90.00
_cell.angle_beta   90.00
_cell.angle_gamma   90.00
#
_symmetry.space_group_name_H-M   'P 1'
#
loop_
_entity.id
_entity.type
_entity.pdbx_description
1 polymer ?
#
loop_
_entity_poly.entity_id
_entity_poly.type
_entity_poly.pdbx_seq_one_letter_code
_entity_poly.pdbx_strand_id
1 'polypeptide(L)'
;APNFLTGLCYMLLAVCFFTSSLQHPVDSQNVNTTIEGFDNTSKRSTTYVQYSGPASNFPCISEFSEWQHLWELNLPTLSSGANTDSDVANIKTAINHCSRKHHVDRRLILAMIMQESRGDVGVITTYNPYATAGLMQCMNCPGFVGQHGLALDDVTGMICGGVERFKGNLKHFGDKDSRDSVWPALREYNSGNANLADLSDPRGATASYVSDVANRVMGWCN
;
A
#
# COMPACT_ATOMS: atom_id res chain seq x y z
N ALA A 1 -61.17 -57.78 -6.38
CA ALA A 1 -60.23 -58.23 -5.33
C ALA A 1 -59.00 -57.32 -5.35
N PRO A 2 -58.38 -57.04 -4.20
CA PRO A 2 -58.11 -55.67 -3.73
C PRO A 2 -56.71 -55.08 -4.05
N ASN A 3 -56.64 -53.75 -3.88
CA ASN A 3 -55.55 -52.88 -3.40
C ASN A 3 -54.13 -53.46 -3.28
N PHE A 4 -53.11 -52.70 -3.71
CA PHE A 4 -52.11 -52.14 -2.77
C PHE A 4 -51.31 -50.98 -3.36
N LEU A 5 -51.21 -49.95 -2.53
CA LEU A 5 -50.38 -48.74 -2.59
C LEU A 5 -48.90 -49.08 -2.29
N THR A 6 -48.04 -48.06 -2.44
CA THR A 6 -46.68 -47.87 -1.86
C THR A 6 -45.49 -48.30 -2.73
N GLY A 7 -44.38 -47.55 -2.82
CA GLY A 7 -44.00 -46.38 -2.03
C GLY A 7 -42.86 -45.57 -2.64
N LEU A 8 -42.88 -44.28 -2.30
CA LEU A 8 -41.73 -43.38 -2.33
C LEU A 8 -40.64 -43.93 -1.39
N CYS A 9 -39.40 -43.99 -1.87
CA CYS A 9 -38.24 -44.11 -0.98
C CYS A 9 -37.75 -42.71 -0.63
N TYR A 10 -38.31 -42.17 0.46
CA TYR A 10 -37.67 -41.13 1.26
C TYR A 10 -36.55 -41.80 2.06
N MET A 11 -35.30 -41.43 1.83
CA MET A 11 -34.24 -41.59 2.82
C MET A 11 -34.14 -40.29 3.61
N LEU A 12 -34.73 -40.31 4.80
CA LEU A 12 -34.55 -39.32 5.85
C LEU A 12 -33.24 -39.58 6.62
N LEU A 13 -32.71 -38.47 7.15
CA LEU A 13 -31.95 -38.32 8.40
C LEU A 13 -30.50 -38.83 8.46
N ALA A 14 -29.57 -37.88 8.56
CA ALA A 14 -29.02 -37.53 9.88
C ALA A 14 -28.34 -36.15 9.84
N VAL A 15 -28.95 -35.18 10.51
CA VAL A 15 -28.29 -33.97 10.98
C VAL A 15 -27.62 -34.33 12.30
N CYS A 16 -26.30 -34.21 12.39
CA CYS A 16 -25.57 -34.27 13.65
C CYS A 16 -24.84 -32.96 13.86
N PHE A 17 -25.44 -32.09 14.67
CA PHE A 17 -24.73 -31.02 15.36
C PHE A 17 -23.84 -31.66 16.43
N PHE A 18 -22.52 -31.45 16.34
CA PHE A 18 -21.64 -31.65 17.48
C PHE A 18 -21.40 -30.29 18.15
N THR A 19 -22.16 -30.03 19.22
CA THR A 19 -21.74 -29.10 20.27
C THR A 19 -20.95 -29.90 21.30
N SER A 20 -19.70 -29.55 21.53
CA SER A 20 -18.97 -30.02 22.69
C SER A 20 -18.21 -28.83 23.30
N SER A 21 -18.90 -28.20 24.24
CA SER A 21 -18.30 -27.43 25.33
C SER A 21 -17.42 -28.38 26.15
N LEU A 22 -16.13 -28.07 26.23
CA LEU A 22 -15.24 -28.60 27.26
C LEU A 22 -14.79 -27.43 28.11
N GLN A 23 -15.50 -27.25 29.21
CA GLN A 23 -15.06 -26.46 30.34
C GLN A 23 -14.09 -27.31 31.15
N HIS A 24 -12.84 -26.88 31.28
CA HIS A 24 -11.87 -27.43 32.22
C HIS A 24 -11.20 -26.28 33.01
N PRO A 25 -10.73 -26.58 34.22
CA PRO A 25 -10.94 -25.77 35.41
C PRO A 25 -9.97 -24.59 35.54
N VAL A 26 -10.46 -23.54 36.21
CA VAL A 26 -9.61 -22.47 36.77
C VAL A 26 -8.87 -23.06 37.96
N ASP A 27 -7.56 -23.25 37.81
CA ASP A 27 -6.65 -23.39 38.95
C ASP A 27 -5.63 -22.26 38.89
N SER A 28 -5.67 -21.41 39.91
CA SER A 28 -4.87 -20.20 40.02
C SER A 28 -3.45 -20.57 40.45
N GLN A 29 -2.51 -20.53 39.50
CA GLN A 29 -1.09 -20.50 39.81
C GLN A 29 -0.51 -19.17 39.31
N ASN A 30 0.09 -18.46 40.25
CA ASN A 30 0.76 -17.18 40.09
C ASN A 30 1.95 -17.34 39.14
N VAL A 31 1.77 -16.95 37.87
CA VAL A 31 2.83 -17.01 36.86
C VAL A 31 3.24 -15.59 36.50
N ASN A 32 4.29 -15.13 37.17
CA ASN A 32 5.11 -14.01 36.75
C ASN A 32 5.82 -14.44 35.45
N THR A 33 5.19 -14.21 34.29
CA THR A 33 5.77 -14.48 32.97
C THR A 33 6.23 -13.18 32.36
N THR A 34 7.53 -12.98 32.42
CA THR A 34 8.29 -12.11 31.52
C THR A 34 7.83 -12.40 30.09
N ILE A 35 7.23 -11.42 29.43
CA ILE A 35 6.92 -11.48 28.00
C ILE A 35 8.26 -11.40 27.27
N GLU A 36 8.82 -12.55 26.91
CA GLU A 36 9.84 -12.65 25.87
C GLU A 36 9.17 -13.11 24.58
N GLY A 37 9.35 -12.32 23.52
CA GLY A 37 9.10 -12.75 22.14
C GLY A 37 8.02 -12.02 21.35
N PHE A 38 8.07 -10.68 21.28
CA PHE A 38 7.63 -10.01 20.05
C PHE A 38 8.86 -9.86 19.16
N ASP A 39 8.82 -10.50 18.00
CA ASP A 39 9.93 -10.60 17.05
C ASP A 39 10.50 -9.22 16.70
N ASN A 40 11.83 -9.18 16.72
CA ASN A 40 12.69 -8.00 16.76
C ASN A 40 13.20 -7.67 15.35
N THR A 41 12.29 -7.53 14.37
CA THR A 41 12.64 -7.21 12.97
C THR A 41 11.73 -6.16 12.29
N SER A 42 10.86 -5.46 13.02
CA SER A 42 10.34 -4.17 12.52
C SER A 42 11.38 -3.09 12.89
N LYS A 43 12.34 -2.86 11.98
CA LYS A 43 13.29 -1.74 12.10
C LYS A 43 12.49 -0.44 11.92
N ARG A 44 11.85 0.02 12.99
CA ARG A 44 11.19 1.33 13.07
C ARG A 44 12.27 2.39 12.88
N SER A 45 12.44 2.92 11.66
CA SER A 45 13.31 4.06 11.45
C SER A 45 12.64 5.29 12.05
N THR A 46 12.87 5.53 13.34
CA THR A 46 12.34 6.72 14.04
C THR A 46 13.05 8.00 13.64
N THR A 47 14.17 7.89 12.92
CA THR A 47 14.98 9.02 12.49
C THR A 47 14.84 9.21 10.99
N TYR A 48 14.50 10.44 10.60
CA TYR A 48 14.53 10.86 9.20
C TYR A 48 15.99 10.98 8.75
N VAL A 49 16.31 10.36 7.62
CA VAL A 49 17.63 10.45 6.98
C VAL A 49 17.51 11.34 5.74
N GLN A 50 18.29 12.41 5.66
CA GLN A 50 18.29 13.27 4.48
C GLN A 50 19.13 12.64 3.35
N TYR A 51 18.51 11.76 2.57
CA TYR A 51 19.15 11.16 1.39
C TYR A 51 19.36 12.21 0.30
N SER A 52 20.52 12.20 -0.36
CA SER A 52 20.88 13.14 -1.42
C SER A 52 21.99 12.58 -2.31
N GLY A 53 22.24 13.21 -3.46
CA GLY A 53 23.27 12.76 -4.40
C GLY A 53 22.79 11.64 -5.32
N PRO A 54 23.71 10.82 -5.87
CA PRO A 54 23.36 9.77 -6.84
C PRO A 54 22.58 8.62 -6.19
N ALA A 55 21.98 7.77 -7.02
CA ALA A 55 21.17 6.63 -6.59
C ALA A 55 21.86 5.68 -5.60
N SER A 56 23.19 5.59 -5.63
CA SER A 56 24.00 4.79 -4.69
C SER A 56 23.86 5.21 -3.22
N ASN A 57 23.44 6.45 -2.96
CA ASN A 57 23.26 6.98 -1.61
C ASN A 57 21.90 6.62 -1.00
N PHE A 58 20.99 6.07 -1.79
CA PHE A 58 19.64 5.68 -1.38
C PHE A 58 19.58 4.18 -1.07
N PRO A 59 18.62 3.73 -0.24
CA PRO A 59 18.55 2.34 0.19
C PRO A 59 18.31 1.39 -0.98
N CYS A 60 18.83 0.17 -0.87
CA CYS A 60 18.48 -0.93 -1.74
C CYS A 60 17.05 -1.39 -1.47
N ILE A 61 16.38 -1.93 -2.48
CA ILE A 61 14.97 -2.37 -2.40
C ILE A 61 14.83 -3.54 -1.39
N SER A 62 15.89 -4.32 -1.20
CA SER A 62 15.99 -5.37 -0.18
C SER A 62 16.05 -4.84 1.26
N GLU A 63 16.32 -3.55 1.46
CA GLU A 63 16.38 -2.91 2.78
C GLU A 63 15.05 -2.29 3.21
N PHE A 64 14.08 -2.19 2.28
CA PHE A 64 12.77 -1.64 2.59
C PHE A 64 12.10 -2.46 3.68
N SER A 65 11.40 -1.78 4.58
CA SER A 65 10.63 -2.44 5.63
C SER A 65 9.55 -3.36 5.04
N GLU A 66 9.09 -4.30 5.85
CA GLU A 66 8.07 -5.24 5.44
C GLU A 66 6.75 -4.55 5.09
N TRP A 67 6.04 -5.08 4.10
CA TRP A 67 4.77 -4.53 3.62
C TRP A 67 3.75 -4.34 4.75
N GLN A 68 3.60 -5.35 5.62
CA GLN A 68 2.65 -5.28 6.72
C GLN A 68 2.99 -4.15 7.70
N HIS A 69 4.27 -4.01 8.04
CA HIS A 69 4.75 -2.91 8.88
C HIS A 69 4.46 -1.55 8.25
N LEU A 70 4.78 -1.35 6.97
CA LEU A 70 4.53 -0.08 6.28
C LEU A 70 3.03 0.24 6.19
N TRP A 71 2.18 -0.78 5.95
CA TRP A 71 0.74 -0.61 5.94
C TRP A 71 0.21 -0.15 7.30
N GLU A 72 0.57 -0.87 8.36
CA GLU A 72 0.15 -0.56 9.74
C GLU A 72 0.65 0.81 10.19
N LEU A 73 1.89 1.17 9.82
CA LEU A 73 2.49 2.47 10.12
C LEU A 73 1.69 3.64 9.50
N ASN A 74 1.18 3.48 8.29
CA ASN A 74 0.45 4.53 7.57
C ASN A 74 -1.07 4.49 7.82
N LEU A 75 -1.58 3.41 8.42
CA LEU A 75 -3.02 3.23 8.67
C LEU A 75 -3.65 4.40 9.45
N PRO A 76 -3.03 4.96 10.51
CA PRO A 76 -3.58 6.12 11.19
C PRO A 76 -3.77 7.33 10.28
N THR A 77 -2.85 7.58 9.34
CA THR A 77 -2.99 8.68 8.38
C THR A 77 -4.07 8.36 7.34
N LEU A 78 -4.10 7.13 6.82
CA LEU A 78 -5.11 6.68 5.86
C LEU A 78 -6.54 6.75 6.41
N SER A 79 -6.70 6.46 7.70
CA SER A 79 -7.97 6.57 8.42
C SER A 79 -8.23 7.96 9.00
N SER A 80 -7.25 8.87 8.94
CA SER A 80 -7.44 10.26 9.37
C SER A 80 -8.08 11.06 8.25
N GLY A 81 -9.06 11.90 8.58
CA GLY A 81 -9.76 12.74 7.60
C GLY A 81 -11.07 12.13 7.13
N ALA A 82 -11.34 12.24 5.82
CA ALA A 82 -12.65 11.93 5.25
C ALA A 82 -12.75 10.55 4.58
N ASN A 83 -11.64 9.82 4.45
CA ASN A 83 -11.66 8.43 3.98
C ASN A 83 -12.56 7.58 4.88
N THR A 84 -13.45 6.81 4.24
CA THR A 84 -14.23 5.76 4.89
C THR A 84 -13.40 4.51 5.12
N ASP A 85 -13.85 3.61 6.00
CA ASP A 85 -13.24 2.28 6.15
C ASP A 85 -13.18 1.51 4.82
N SER A 86 -14.19 1.68 3.97
CA SER A 86 -14.20 1.10 2.61
C SER A 86 -13.13 1.70 1.71
N ASP A 87 -12.86 3.00 1.79
CA ASP A 87 -11.78 3.63 1.01
C ASP A 87 -10.43 3.05 1.41
N VAL A 88 -10.16 2.95 2.72
CA VAL A 88 -8.89 2.38 3.23
C VAL A 88 -8.73 0.92 2.80
N ALA A 89 -9.79 0.11 2.88
CA ALA A 89 -9.77 -1.26 2.40
C ALA A 89 -9.57 -1.36 0.88
N ASN A 90 -10.20 -0.46 0.11
CA ASN A 90 -10.06 -0.38 -1.34
C ASN A 90 -8.65 0.03 -1.75
N ILE A 91 -8.03 1.00 -1.06
CA ILE A 91 -6.63 1.38 -1.27
C ILE A 91 -5.71 0.17 -1.10
N LYS A 92 -5.86 -0.59 0.00
CA LYS A 92 -5.04 -1.80 0.24
C LYS A 92 -5.19 -2.81 -0.89
N THR A 93 -6.43 -3.04 -1.31
CA THR A 93 -6.78 -4.02 -2.34
C THR A 93 -6.22 -3.60 -3.71
N ALA A 94 -6.42 -2.34 -4.08
CA ALA A 94 -5.93 -1.74 -5.32
C ALA A 94 -4.40 -1.71 -5.39
N ILE A 95 -3.69 -1.34 -4.32
CA ILE A 95 -2.22 -1.40 -4.27
C ILE A 95 -1.73 -2.81 -4.60
N ASN A 96 -2.30 -3.84 -3.96
CA ASN A 96 -1.91 -5.22 -4.20
C ASN A 96 -2.23 -5.68 -5.64
N HIS A 97 -3.37 -5.25 -6.18
CA HIS A 97 -3.74 -5.52 -7.57
C HIS A 97 -2.76 -4.87 -8.55
N CYS A 98 -2.56 -3.56 -8.46
CA CYS A 98 -1.73 -2.80 -9.38
C CYS A 98 -0.23 -3.19 -9.26
N SER A 99 0.25 -3.52 -8.06
CA SER A 99 1.59 -4.07 -7.85
C SER A 99 1.83 -5.34 -8.68
N ARG A 100 0.90 -6.31 -8.62
CA ARG A 100 0.99 -7.55 -9.40
C ARG A 100 0.85 -7.29 -10.90
N LYS A 101 -0.10 -6.45 -11.28
CA LYS A 101 -0.41 -6.14 -12.69
C LYS A 101 0.76 -5.49 -13.42
N HIS A 102 1.47 -4.57 -12.75
CA HIS A 102 2.52 -3.76 -13.38
C HIS A 102 3.94 -4.20 -12.99
N HIS A 103 4.09 -5.21 -12.14
CA HIS A 103 5.37 -5.66 -11.60
C HIS A 103 6.16 -4.48 -10.98
N VAL A 104 5.52 -3.83 -10.00
CA VAL A 104 6.09 -2.75 -9.19
C VAL A 104 5.91 -3.11 -7.73
N ASP A 105 6.94 -2.92 -6.91
CA ASP A 105 6.89 -3.22 -5.47
C ASP A 105 5.78 -2.41 -4.78
N ARG A 106 4.83 -3.11 -4.15
CA ARG A 106 3.70 -2.49 -3.44
C ARG A 106 4.11 -1.49 -2.35
N ARG A 107 5.29 -1.66 -1.76
CA ARG A 107 5.85 -0.76 -0.74
C ARG A 107 6.16 0.61 -1.32
N LEU A 108 6.69 0.66 -2.55
CA LEU A 108 6.89 1.91 -3.29
C LEU A 108 5.55 2.56 -3.64
N ILE A 109 4.56 1.77 -4.09
CA ILE A 109 3.23 2.29 -4.42
C ILE A 109 2.61 2.97 -3.20
N LEU A 110 2.64 2.33 -2.03
CA LEU A 110 2.16 2.96 -0.79
C LEU A 110 2.94 4.23 -0.46
N ALA A 111 4.28 4.20 -0.50
CA ALA A 111 5.09 5.37 -0.19
C ALA A 111 4.80 6.56 -1.12
N MET A 112 4.59 6.31 -2.42
CA MET A 112 4.18 7.32 -3.39
C MET A 112 2.78 7.87 -3.07
N ILE A 113 1.79 7.02 -2.79
CA ILE A 113 0.44 7.47 -2.39
C ILE A 113 0.52 8.40 -1.16
N MET A 114 1.32 8.02 -0.16
CA MET A 114 1.50 8.83 1.04
C MET A 114 2.23 10.15 0.78
N GLN A 115 3.10 10.18 -0.24
CA GLN A 115 3.79 11.39 -0.67
C GLN A 115 2.88 12.33 -1.47
N GLU A 116 2.06 11.79 -2.36
CA GLU A 116 1.27 12.57 -3.32
C GLU A 116 -0.06 13.08 -2.73
N SER A 117 -0.73 12.27 -1.93
CA SER A 117 -2.09 12.57 -1.45
C SER A 117 -2.30 12.33 0.04
N ARG A 118 -1.27 11.80 0.74
CA ARG A 118 -1.42 11.25 2.10
C ARG A 118 -2.48 10.14 2.18
N GLY A 119 -2.85 9.56 1.04
CA GLY A 119 -3.87 8.52 0.92
C GLY A 119 -5.32 9.00 0.85
N ASP A 120 -5.58 10.30 0.69
CA ASP A 120 -6.95 10.82 0.53
C ASP A 120 -7.51 10.50 -0.87
N VAL A 121 -8.58 9.69 -0.94
CA VAL A 121 -9.22 9.34 -2.23
C VAL A 121 -9.90 10.53 -2.90
N GLY A 122 -10.30 11.51 -2.10
CA GLY A 122 -10.97 12.74 -2.52
C GLY A 122 -10.03 13.92 -2.73
N VAL A 123 -8.71 13.68 -2.76
CA VAL A 123 -7.69 14.71 -2.87
C VAL A 123 -7.94 15.63 -4.08
N ILE A 124 -7.60 16.91 -3.92
CA ILE A 124 -7.70 17.89 -5.01
C ILE A 124 -6.86 17.49 -6.23
N THR A 125 -7.32 17.91 -7.40
CA THR A 125 -6.49 17.89 -8.62
C THR A 125 -5.56 19.10 -8.59
N THR A 126 -4.28 18.86 -8.81
CA THR A 126 -3.26 19.92 -8.89
C THR A 126 -2.95 20.25 -10.35
N TYR A 127 -2.42 21.45 -10.60
CA TYR A 127 -2.17 21.96 -11.96
C TYR A 127 -0.80 22.64 -12.04
N ASN A 128 0.16 22.02 -12.71
CA ASN A 128 1.44 22.66 -13.04
C ASN A 128 2.28 21.89 -14.09
N PRO A 129 2.30 22.26 -15.39
CA PRO A 129 1.28 22.99 -16.15
C PRO A 129 0.08 22.11 -16.55
N TYR A 130 0.16 20.80 -16.29
CA TYR A 130 -0.89 19.82 -16.59
C TYR A 130 -1.66 19.44 -15.33
N ALA A 131 -2.88 18.96 -15.52
CA ALA A 131 -3.69 18.41 -14.45
C ALA A 131 -3.11 17.07 -13.96
N THR A 132 -2.96 16.94 -12.65
CA THR A 132 -2.52 15.74 -11.95
C THR A 132 -3.52 15.40 -10.87
N ALA A 133 -4.03 14.16 -10.87
CA ALA A 133 -5.20 13.79 -10.08
C ALA A 133 -5.07 12.44 -9.38
N GLY A 134 -5.95 12.22 -8.40
CA GLY A 134 -6.10 10.98 -7.66
C GLY A 134 -4.98 10.71 -6.66
N LEU A 135 -4.99 9.50 -6.10
CA LEU A 135 -4.12 9.08 -5.00
C LEU A 135 -2.61 9.22 -5.27
N MET A 136 -2.20 9.15 -6.53
CA MET A 136 -0.79 9.28 -6.95
C MET A 136 -0.54 10.56 -7.77
N GLN A 137 -1.49 11.51 -7.78
CA GLN A 137 -1.36 12.80 -8.50
C GLN A 137 -0.76 12.64 -9.91
N CYS A 138 -1.35 11.76 -10.71
CA CYS A 138 -0.83 11.41 -12.02
C CYS A 138 -1.57 12.17 -13.13
N MET A 139 -0.86 12.52 -14.20
CA MET A 139 -1.45 13.15 -15.39
C MET A 139 -2.31 12.13 -16.14
N ASN A 140 -3.53 12.54 -16.53
CA ASN A 140 -4.55 11.68 -17.18
C ASN A 140 -5.02 10.50 -16.31
N CYS A 141 -4.77 10.54 -15.00
CA CYS A 141 -5.41 9.64 -14.05
C CYS A 141 -6.81 10.14 -13.67
N PRO A 142 -7.75 9.25 -13.30
CA PRO A 142 -9.01 9.68 -12.71
C PRO A 142 -8.76 10.35 -11.35
N GLY A 143 -9.66 11.26 -10.97
CA GLY A 143 -9.69 11.88 -9.66
C GLY A 143 -11.11 12.24 -9.27
N PHE A 144 -11.41 12.12 -7.98
CA PHE A 144 -12.77 12.23 -7.45
C PHE A 144 -12.82 13.32 -6.38
N VAL A 145 -12.51 14.56 -6.78
CA VAL A 145 -12.29 15.68 -5.85
C VAL A 145 -13.45 15.84 -4.87
N GLY A 146 -13.13 15.77 -3.58
CA GLY A 146 -14.07 15.92 -2.47
C GLY A 146 -15.02 14.73 -2.26
N GLN A 147 -14.82 13.61 -2.95
CA GLN A 147 -15.64 12.40 -2.81
C GLN A 147 -14.90 11.32 -2.03
N HIS A 148 -15.67 10.60 -1.21
CA HIS A 148 -15.23 9.50 -0.36
C HIS A 148 -16.29 8.40 -0.38
N GLY A 149 -15.95 7.19 0.09
CA GLY A 149 -16.79 6.00 -0.08
C GLY A 149 -16.81 5.51 -1.53
N LEU A 150 -15.66 5.65 -2.23
CA LEU A 150 -15.54 5.33 -3.64
C LEU A 150 -15.60 3.82 -3.87
N ALA A 151 -16.10 3.43 -5.05
CA ALA A 151 -16.07 2.03 -5.46
C ALA A 151 -14.63 1.54 -5.65
N LEU A 152 -14.41 0.22 -5.48
CA LEU A 152 -13.08 -0.38 -5.65
C LEU A 152 -12.48 -0.09 -7.03
N ASP A 153 -13.31 -0.08 -8.09
CA ASP A 153 -12.85 0.16 -9.45
C ASP A 153 -12.32 1.59 -9.64
N ASP A 154 -12.95 2.58 -9.00
CA ASP A 154 -12.51 3.97 -9.02
C ASP A 154 -11.15 4.13 -8.34
N VAL A 155 -11.00 3.56 -7.13
CA VAL A 155 -9.74 3.55 -6.38
C VAL A 155 -8.65 2.79 -7.13
N THR A 156 -9.00 1.67 -7.78
CA THR A 156 -8.09 0.89 -8.62
C THR A 156 -7.63 1.68 -9.84
N GLY A 157 -8.54 2.42 -10.49
CA GLY A 157 -8.22 3.28 -11.62
C GLY A 157 -7.20 4.36 -11.26
N MET A 158 -7.37 5.04 -10.11
CA MET A 158 -6.43 6.04 -9.62
C MET A 158 -5.03 5.46 -9.42
N ILE A 159 -4.93 4.34 -8.71
CA ILE A 159 -3.64 3.74 -8.36
C ILE A 159 -2.98 3.13 -9.60
N CYS A 160 -3.70 2.35 -10.41
CA CYS A 160 -3.10 1.70 -11.57
C CYS A 160 -2.62 2.70 -12.62
N GLY A 161 -3.32 3.82 -12.83
CA GLY A 161 -2.81 4.88 -13.73
C GLY A 161 -1.50 5.49 -13.22
N GLY A 162 -1.41 5.76 -11.91
CA GLY A 162 -0.19 6.26 -11.29
C GLY A 162 0.98 5.26 -11.37
N VAL A 163 0.70 3.98 -11.13
CA VAL A 163 1.68 2.89 -11.23
C VAL A 163 2.13 2.68 -12.67
N GLU A 164 1.22 2.78 -13.65
CA GLU A 164 1.55 2.68 -15.06
C GLU A 164 2.49 3.81 -15.50
N ARG A 165 2.22 5.04 -15.06
CA ARG A 165 3.12 6.18 -15.30
C ARG A 165 4.50 5.94 -14.70
N PHE A 166 4.56 5.51 -13.44
CA PHE A 166 5.83 5.19 -12.77
C PHE A 166 6.58 4.04 -13.46
N LYS A 167 5.87 3.02 -13.95
CA LYS A 167 6.46 1.93 -14.74
C LYS A 167 7.07 2.44 -16.05
N GLY A 168 6.46 3.46 -16.66
CA GLY A 168 7.05 4.20 -17.78
C GLY A 168 8.41 4.82 -17.40
N ASN A 169 8.48 5.51 -16.28
CA ASN A 169 9.73 6.09 -15.77
C ASN A 169 10.78 5.01 -15.47
N LEU A 170 10.40 3.89 -14.85
CA LEU A 170 11.31 2.76 -14.59
C LEU A 170 11.99 2.26 -15.88
N LYS A 171 11.26 2.22 -17.00
CA LYS A 171 11.82 1.80 -18.30
C LYS A 171 12.93 2.71 -18.81
N HIS A 172 12.89 4.01 -18.49
CA HIS A 172 13.97 4.93 -18.85
C HIS A 172 15.27 4.62 -18.10
N PHE A 173 15.18 3.93 -16.97
CA PHE A 173 16.31 3.56 -16.10
C PHE A 173 16.51 2.04 -15.99
N GLY A 174 16.07 1.28 -17.00
CA GLY A 174 16.39 -0.14 -17.16
C GLY A 174 15.39 -1.13 -16.54
N ASP A 175 14.31 -0.65 -15.93
CA ASP A 175 13.17 -1.44 -15.43
C ASP A 175 13.54 -2.60 -14.49
N LYS A 176 14.36 -2.31 -13.47
CA LYS A 176 14.79 -3.30 -12.47
C LYS A 176 14.31 -2.92 -11.08
N ASP A 177 14.18 -3.92 -10.22
CA ASP A 177 14.03 -3.74 -8.77
C ASP A 177 15.39 -3.43 -8.12
N SER A 178 16.04 -2.35 -8.60
CA SER A 178 17.33 -1.88 -8.09
C SER A 178 17.28 -0.39 -7.81
N ARG A 179 18.15 0.08 -6.92
CA ARG A 179 18.26 1.50 -6.56
C ARG A 179 18.57 2.38 -7.79
N ASP A 180 19.35 1.86 -8.73
CA ASP A 180 19.76 2.55 -9.95
C ASP A 180 18.59 2.77 -10.93
N SER A 181 17.53 1.96 -10.82
CA SER A 181 16.30 2.15 -11.60
C SER A 181 15.24 2.93 -10.83
N VAL A 182 14.99 2.56 -9.57
CA VAL A 182 13.87 3.07 -8.77
C VAL A 182 14.00 4.55 -8.43
N TRP A 183 15.17 4.99 -7.93
CA TRP A 183 15.29 6.36 -7.43
C TRP A 183 15.34 7.43 -8.53
N PRO A 184 16.04 7.20 -9.66
CA PRO A 184 15.93 8.09 -10.81
C PRO A 184 14.51 8.11 -11.39
N ALA A 185 13.82 6.97 -11.43
CA ALA A 185 12.42 6.91 -11.89
C ALA A 185 11.48 7.72 -10.99
N LEU A 186 11.68 7.71 -9.66
CA LEU A 186 10.90 8.53 -8.72
C LEU A 186 11.18 10.02 -8.91
N ARG A 187 12.44 10.40 -9.12
CA ARG A 187 12.77 11.79 -9.46
C ARG A 187 12.09 12.19 -10.77
N GLU A 188 12.16 11.37 -11.80
CA GLU A 188 11.49 11.64 -13.07
C GLU A 188 9.96 11.68 -12.94
N TYR A 189 9.37 10.86 -12.08
CA TYR A 189 7.94 10.93 -11.77
C TYR A 189 7.56 12.32 -11.22
N ASN A 190 8.38 12.85 -10.30
CA ASN A 190 8.14 14.14 -9.65
C ASN A 190 8.45 15.36 -10.53
N SER A 191 9.55 15.34 -11.29
CA SER A 191 10.05 16.51 -12.04
C SER A 191 10.03 16.36 -13.56
N GLY A 192 9.62 15.21 -14.09
CA GLY A 192 9.62 14.91 -15.53
C GLY A 192 11.00 14.66 -16.14
N ASN A 193 12.09 14.79 -15.37
CA ASN A 193 13.45 14.40 -15.71
C ASN A 193 14.27 14.18 -14.41
N ALA A 194 15.49 13.67 -14.52
CA ALA A 194 16.37 13.44 -13.37
C ALA A 194 17.82 13.88 -13.65
N ASN A 195 18.48 14.49 -12.66
CA ASN A 195 19.93 14.65 -12.63
C ASN A 195 20.54 13.42 -11.93
N LEU A 196 21.17 12.53 -12.70
CA LEU A 196 21.68 11.26 -12.15
C LEU A 196 22.87 11.43 -11.20
N ALA A 197 23.57 12.57 -11.25
CA ALA A 197 24.62 12.89 -10.29
C ALA A 197 24.05 13.35 -8.94
N ASP A 198 22.82 13.87 -8.93
CA ASP A 198 22.17 14.35 -7.71
C ASP A 198 20.64 14.28 -7.82
N LEU A 199 20.05 13.25 -7.21
CA LEU A 199 18.60 13.05 -7.16
C LEU A 199 17.91 14.00 -6.17
N SER A 200 18.66 14.81 -5.41
CA SER A 200 18.09 15.91 -4.61
C SER A 200 17.95 17.21 -5.40
N ASP A 201 18.53 17.30 -6.60
CA ASP A 201 18.25 18.36 -7.56
C ASP A 201 16.75 18.33 -7.91
N PRO A 202 15.98 19.37 -7.53
CA PRO A 202 14.54 19.38 -7.72
C PRO A 202 14.13 19.41 -9.18
N ARG A 203 15.00 19.90 -10.08
CA ARG A 203 14.69 20.10 -11.50
C ARG A 203 13.38 20.89 -11.73
N GLY A 204 13.07 21.81 -10.82
CA GLY A 204 11.84 22.62 -10.83
C GLY A 204 10.67 22.08 -9.99
N ALA A 205 10.83 20.93 -9.32
CA ALA A 205 9.81 20.31 -8.46
C ALA A 205 10.26 20.23 -6.99
N THR A 206 9.70 19.29 -6.21
CA THR A 206 9.98 19.16 -4.77
C THR A 206 11.35 18.52 -4.54
N ALA A 207 12.29 19.28 -3.97
CA ALA A 207 13.66 18.81 -3.74
C ALA A 207 13.71 17.56 -2.84
N SER A 208 12.91 17.51 -1.77
CA SER A 208 12.91 16.39 -0.82
C SER A 208 12.25 15.11 -1.32
N TYR A 209 11.55 15.13 -2.47
CA TYR A 209 10.65 14.06 -2.89
C TYR A 209 11.25 12.64 -2.78
N VAL A 210 12.43 12.43 -3.37
CA VAL A 210 13.09 11.11 -3.37
C VAL A 210 13.54 10.72 -1.96
N SER A 211 14.04 11.68 -1.17
CA SER A 211 14.41 11.45 0.23
C SER A 211 13.19 11.09 1.08
N ASP A 212 12.07 11.78 0.91
CA ASP A 212 10.84 11.52 1.66
C ASP A 212 10.29 10.13 1.33
N VAL A 213 10.23 9.75 0.05
CA VAL A 213 9.81 8.40 -0.37
C VAL A 213 10.77 7.33 0.17
N ALA A 214 12.08 7.58 0.15
CA ALA A 214 13.07 6.67 0.73
C ALA A 214 12.86 6.46 2.23
N ASN A 215 12.61 7.53 3.00
CA ASN A 215 12.30 7.42 4.42
C ASN A 215 11.01 6.62 4.67
N ARG A 216 9.97 6.85 3.87
CA ARG A 216 8.70 6.12 3.99
C ARG A 216 8.88 4.62 3.79
N VAL A 217 9.64 4.17 2.79
CA VAL A 217 9.89 2.72 2.58
C VAL A 217 10.83 2.13 3.62
N MET A 218 11.60 2.95 4.33
CA MET A 218 12.43 2.54 5.48
C MET A 218 11.66 2.56 6.81
N GLY A 219 10.36 2.81 6.80
CA GLY A 219 9.51 2.76 8.00
C GLY A 219 9.48 4.05 8.82
N TRP A 220 9.79 5.19 8.20
CA TRP A 220 9.54 6.50 8.79
C TRP A 220 8.15 7.03 8.40
N CYS A 221 7.43 7.63 9.36
CA CYS A 221 6.16 8.32 9.15
C CYS A 221 6.15 9.64 9.91
N ASN A 222 5.48 10.64 9.33
CA ASN A 222 5.24 11.95 9.92
C ASN A 222 3.96 12.04 10.74
#